data_AF-A0A965L678-F1
#
_entry.id   AF-A0A965L678-F1
#
_cell.length_a   1.000
_cell.length_b   1.000
_cell.length_c   1.000
_cell.angle_alpha   90.00
_cell.angle_beta   90.00
_cell.angle_gamma   90.00
#
_symmetry.space_group_name_H-M   'P 1'
#
loop_
_entity.id
_entity.type
_entity.pdbx_description
1 polymer ?
#
loop_
_entity_poly.entity_id
_entity_poly.type
_entity_poly.pdbx_seq_one_letter_code
_entity_poly.pdbx_strand_id
1 'polypeptide(L)'
;MTDATILKVAEKGQRAGKKPKGVTLRRVTGADGEKVTIRAVDANSPTFGEDFLYVFTKNVEAARRENKRLFGSADGVKAED
;
A
#
# COMPACT_ATOMS: atom_id res chain seq x y z
N MET A 1 -9.18 41.73 2.99
CA MET A 1 -9.96 40.47 2.86
C MET A 1 -9.19 39.59 1.90
N THR A 2 -8.41 38.63 2.40
CA THR A 2 -7.67 37.68 1.56
C THR A 2 -8.56 36.48 1.29
N ASP A 3 -9.00 36.36 0.05
CA ASP A 3 -9.81 35.24 -0.43
C ASP A 3 -8.89 34.04 -0.64
N ALA A 4 -9.05 33.00 0.18
CA ALA A 4 -8.23 31.80 0.11
C ALA A 4 -8.87 30.81 -0.88
N THR A 5 -8.49 30.90 -2.15
CA THR A 5 -8.90 29.95 -3.18
C THR A 5 -8.30 28.57 -2.90
N ILE A 6 -9.11 27.65 -2.38
CA ILE A 6 -8.75 26.24 -2.22
C ILE A 6 -8.70 25.61 -3.62
N LEU A 7 -7.49 25.41 -4.14
CA LEU A 7 -7.27 24.61 -5.35
C LEU A 7 -7.54 23.14 -5.03
N LYS A 8 -8.70 22.64 -5.48
CA LYS A 8 -9.07 21.23 -5.45
C LYS A 8 -8.08 20.44 -6.31
N VAL A 9 -7.08 19.82 -5.69
CA VAL A 9 -6.20 18.87 -6.36
C VAL A 9 -7.04 17.65 -6.72
N ALA A 10 -7.48 17.61 -7.99
CA ALA A 10 -8.03 16.40 -8.56
C ALA A 10 -6.90 15.37 -8.67
N GLU A 11 -6.74 14.53 -7.65
CA GLU A 11 -5.90 13.35 -7.74
C GLU A 11 -6.51 12.41 -8.78
N LYS A 12 -6.12 12.59 -10.05
CA LYS A 12 -6.24 11.52 -11.05
C LYS A 12 -5.57 10.31 -10.44
N GLY A 13 -6.36 9.27 -10.15
CA GLY A 13 -5.90 8.05 -9.50
C GLY A 13 -4.55 7.63 -10.05
N GLN A 14 -3.50 7.76 -9.22
CA GLN A 14 -2.16 7.40 -9.59
C GLN A 14 -2.19 5.92 -9.96
N ARG A 15 -1.93 5.61 -11.24
CA ARG A 15 -1.65 4.23 -11.66
C ARG A 15 -0.60 3.68 -10.71
N ALA A 16 -0.80 2.47 -10.19
CA ALA A 16 0.15 1.85 -9.27
C ALA A 16 1.55 2.00 -9.85
N GLY A 17 2.39 2.80 -9.18
CA GLY A 17 3.71 3.14 -9.67
C GLY A 17 4.49 1.87 -10.01
N LYS A 18 5.32 1.95 -11.05
CA LYS A 18 6.18 0.82 -11.45
C LYS A 18 6.95 0.35 -10.23
N LYS A 19 6.93 -0.97 -9.97
CA LYS A 19 7.70 -1.59 -8.88
C LYS A 19 9.18 -1.19 -9.01
N PRO A 20 9.81 -0.65 -7.94
CA PRO A 20 11.24 -0.35 -7.94
C PRO A 20 12.11 -1.59 -8.20
N LYS A 21 13.34 -1.36 -8.68
CA LYS A 21 14.26 -2.44 -9.05
C LYS A 21 14.72 -3.27 -7.84
N GLY A 22 14.90 -2.64 -6.68
CA GLY A 22 15.30 -3.31 -5.44
C GLY A 22 14.20 -4.11 -4.76
N VAL A 23 13.01 -4.21 -5.37
CA VAL A 23 11.87 -4.97 -4.82
C VAL A 23 11.57 -6.18 -5.70
N THR A 24 11.44 -7.35 -5.10
CA THR A 24 11.01 -8.60 -5.76
C THR A 24 9.68 -9.10 -5.20
N LEU A 25 8.93 -9.85 -6.01
CA LEU A 25 7.71 -10.53 -5.56
C LEU A 25 8.04 -12.01 -5.41
N ARG A 26 7.75 -12.58 -4.24
CA ARG A 26 7.91 -14.01 -3.98
C ARG A 26 6.57 -14.59 -3.60
N ARG A 27 6.28 -15.79 -4.11
CA ARG A 27 5.11 -16.56 -3.69
C ARG A 27 5.59 -17.57 -2.67
N VAL A 28 4.97 -17.58 -1.50
CA VAL A 28 5.32 -18.49 -0.40
C VAL A 28 4.06 -19.20 0.07
N THR A 29 4.23 -20.41 0.59
CA THR A 29 3.14 -21.19 1.18
C THR A 29 3.18 -20.98 2.69
N GLY A 30 2.08 -20.51 3.27
CA GLY A 30 1.86 -20.34 4.70
C GLY A 30 1.72 -21.69 5.40
N ALA A 31 1.74 -21.68 6.73
CA ALA A 31 1.69 -22.89 7.56
C ALA A 31 0.36 -23.67 7.39
N ASP A 32 -0.70 -22.98 7.00
CA ASP A 32 -2.03 -23.49 6.69
C ASP A 32 -2.20 -23.94 5.22
N GLY A 33 -1.13 -23.85 4.42
CA GLY A 33 -1.17 -24.13 2.99
C GLY A 33 -1.61 -22.95 2.12
N GLU A 34 -1.92 -21.78 2.70
CA GLU A 34 -2.30 -20.60 1.93
C GLU A 34 -1.11 -20.09 1.09
N LYS A 35 -1.34 -19.77 -0.18
CA LYS A 35 -0.31 -19.17 -1.04
C LYS A 35 -0.34 -17.65 -0.97
N VAL A 36 0.57 -17.06 -0.20
CA VAL A 36 0.69 -15.60 -0.06
C VAL A 36 1.80 -15.03 -0.96
N THR A 37 1.60 -13.80 -1.42
CA THR A 37 2.62 -13.07 -2.21
C THR A 37 3.28 -12.03 -1.32
N ILE A 38 4.59 -12.15 -1.11
CA ILE A 38 5.39 -11.22 -0.32
C ILE A 38 6.22 -10.30 -1.23
N ARG A 39 6.38 -9.05 -0.81
CA ARG A 39 7.35 -8.11 -1.39
C ARG A 39 8.64 -8.21 -0.60
N ALA A 40 9.72 -8.62 -1.25
CA ALA A 40 11.05 -8.67 -0.64
C ALA A 40 11.89 -7.48 -1.12
N VAL A 41 12.49 -6.76 -0.17
CA VAL A 41 13.39 -5.63 -0.43
C VAL A 41 14.83 -6.14 -0.39
N ASP A 42 15.65 -5.74 -1.36
CA ASP A 42 17.08 -5.94 -1.32
C ASP A 42 17.73 -4.99 -0.31
N ALA A 43 18.37 -5.54 0.72
CA ALA A 43 19.04 -4.78 1.76
C ALA A 43 20.22 -3.95 1.25
N ASN A 44 20.82 -4.35 0.11
CA ASN A 44 21.94 -3.64 -0.51
C ASN A 44 21.50 -2.71 -1.64
N SER A 45 20.20 -2.44 -1.76
CA SER A 45 19.69 -1.55 -2.78
C SER A 45 20.25 -0.13 -2.61
N PRO A 46 20.79 0.49 -3.68
CA PRO A 46 21.21 1.90 -3.63
C PRO A 46 20.03 2.87 -3.41
N THR A 47 18.79 2.40 -3.56
CA THR A 47 17.55 3.17 -3.35
C THR A 47 16.68 2.57 -2.23
N PHE A 48 17.31 1.97 -1.21
CA PHE A 48 16.61 1.23 -0.14
C PHE A 48 15.43 2.01 0.49
N GLY A 49 15.61 3.30 0.76
CA GLY A 49 14.55 4.13 1.36
C GLY A 49 13.29 4.21 0.49
N GLU A 50 13.45 4.38 -0.83
CA GLU A 50 12.35 4.42 -1.79
C GLU A 50 11.71 3.04 -1.95
N ASP A 51 12.52 1.99 -2.00
CA ASP A 51 12.07 0.61 -2.09
C ASP A 51 11.24 0.21 -0.87
N PHE A 52 11.72 0.57 0.33
CA PHE A 52 11.04 0.32 1.59
C PHE A 52 9.71 1.10 1.67
N LEU A 53 9.72 2.39 1.33
CA LEU A 53 8.51 3.22 1.31
C LEU A 53 7.47 2.67 0.32
N TYR A 54 7.91 2.20 -0.85
CA TYR A 54 7.03 1.55 -1.82
C TYR A 54 6.37 0.30 -1.23
N VAL A 55 7.15 -0.60 -0.61
CA VAL A 55 6.62 -1.83 0.00
C VAL A 55 5.66 -1.52 1.14
N PHE A 56 6.03 -0.59 2.02
CA PHE A 56 5.19 -0.16 3.14
C PHE A 56 3.84 0.35 2.63
N THR A 57 3.85 1.28 1.67
CA THR A 57 2.64 1.85 1.08
C THR A 57 1.73 0.76 0.50
N LYS A 58 2.30 -0.18 -0.25
CA LYS A 58 1.52 -1.28 -0.87
C LYS A 58 0.96 -2.26 0.14
N ASN A 59 1.65 -2.49 1.25
CA ASN A 59 1.15 -3.34 2.33
C ASN A 59 0.01 -2.65 3.10
N VAL A 60 0.15 -1.34 3.38
CA VAL A 60 -0.93 -0.55 3.99
C VAL A 60 -2.15 -0.51 3.08
N GLU A 61 -1.99 -0.27 1.77
CA GLU A 61 -3.10 -0.32 0.80
C GLU A 61 -3.80 -1.69 0.83
N ALA A 62 -3.05 -2.79 0.93
CA ALA A 62 -3.63 -4.13 1.03
C ALA A 62 -4.41 -4.33 2.33
N ALA A 63 -3.83 -3.92 3.47
CA ALA A 63 -4.48 -3.97 4.78
C ALA A 63 -5.76 -3.13 4.79
N ARG A 64 -5.76 -1.92 4.21
CA ARG A 64 -6.95 -1.07 4.13
C ARG A 64 -8.07 -1.68 3.30
N ARG A 65 -7.76 -2.35 2.19
CA ARG A 65 -8.76 -3.09 1.39
C ARG A 65 -9.36 -4.24 2.19
N GLU A 66 -8.52 -4.97 2.91
CA GLU A 66 -8.95 -6.07 3.75
C GLU A 66 -9.81 -5.58 4.92
N ASN A 67 -9.42 -4.49 5.55
CA ASN A 67 -10.22 -3.86 6.59
C ASN A 67 -11.59 -3.43 6.07
N LYS A 68 -11.68 -2.82 4.88
CA LYS A 68 -12.98 -2.50 4.27
C LYS A 68 -13.84 -3.75 4.08
N ARG A 69 -13.24 -4.85 3.64
CA ARG A 69 -13.93 -6.13 3.42
C ARG A 69 -14.47 -6.74 4.71
N LEU A 70 -13.71 -6.64 5.81
CA LEU A 70 -14.04 -7.27 7.10
C LEU A 70 -14.89 -6.38 8.02
N PHE A 71 -14.67 -5.06 7.98
CA PHE A 71 -15.20 -4.11 8.98
C PHE A 71 -16.01 -2.97 8.36
N GLY A 72 -16.10 -2.87 7.04
CA GLY A 72 -16.77 -1.76 6.35
C GLY A 72 -15.98 -0.45 6.31
N SER A 73 -14.87 -0.35 7.06
CA SER A 73 -13.97 0.82 7.08
C SER A 73 -12.54 0.44 6.72
N ALA A 74 -11.80 1.38 6.13
CA ALA A 74 -10.40 1.19 5.79
C ALA A 74 -9.49 1.08 7.02
N ASP A 75 -9.92 1.63 8.15
CA ASP A 75 -9.10 1.75 9.35
C ASP A 75 -9.36 0.60 10.35
N GLY A 76 -10.26 -0.32 10.01
CA GLY A 76 -10.53 -1.54 10.78
C GLY A 76 -11.54 -1.37 11.92
N VAL A 77 -12.02 -0.15 12.16
CA VAL A 77 -13.15 0.11 13.07
C VAL A 77 -14.44 -0.29 12.37
N LYS A 78 -15.38 -0.96 13.06
CA LYS A 78 -16.72 -1.21 12.51
C LYS A 78 -17.32 0.12 12.07
N ALA A 79 -17.79 0.19 10.83
CA ALA A 79 -18.69 1.27 10.44
C ALA A 79 -19.97 1.12 11.29
N GLU A 80 -20.24 2.09 12.17
CA GLU A 80 -21.55 2.21 12.81
C GLU A 80 -22.55 2.70 11.74
N ASP A 81 -23.75 2.13 11.75
CA ASP A 81 -24.86 2.43 10.83
C ASP A 81 -25.49 3.81 11.09
#